data_AF-A0A3L7UR45-F1
#
_entry.id   AF-A0A3L7UR45-F1
#
_cell.length_a   1.000
_cell.length_b   1.000
_cell.length_c   1.000
_cell.angle_alpha   90.00
_cell.angle_beta   90.00
_cell.angle_gamma   90.00
#
_symmetry.space_group_name_H-M   'P 1'
#
loop_
_entity.id
_entity.type
_entity.pdbx_description
1 polymer ?
#
loop_
_entity_poly.entity_id
_entity_poly.type
_entity_poly.pdbx_seq_one_letter_code
_entity_poly.pdbx_strand_id
1 'polypeptide(L)'
;LHAAIWQPAIEHCLQIARSAGTLGYFGPLGIDCMVFRCPKHNRPWLRLSHDINGRLTMGRIALSLRKFLEPGETGAWIHAEIESGLQNHKTPDQIFPAGVRIIRTSPERIAGKFVRTGTMLVVSANSDLLKAAYRQILGHRVTVPQTSELA
;
A
#
# COMPACT_ATOMS: atom_id res chain seq x y z
N LEU A 1 13.25 -18.70 -8.80
CA LEU A 1 13.33 -18.11 -10.16
C LEU A 1 14.61 -17.30 -10.23
N HIS A 2 15.55 -17.67 -11.09
CA HIS A 2 16.82 -16.94 -11.26
C HIS A 2 16.54 -15.50 -11.72
N ALA A 3 17.28 -14.51 -11.19
CA ALA A 3 17.21 -13.12 -11.64
C ALA A 3 17.34 -12.97 -13.17
N ALA A 4 18.10 -13.87 -13.82
CA ALA A 4 18.33 -13.89 -15.25
C ALA A 4 17.05 -14.01 -16.12
N ILE A 5 15.98 -14.66 -15.63
CA ILE A 5 14.75 -14.80 -16.43
C ILE A 5 14.06 -13.45 -16.66
N TRP A 6 14.29 -12.47 -15.80
CA TRP A 6 13.63 -11.16 -15.85
C TRP A 6 14.38 -10.12 -16.66
N GLN A 7 15.66 -10.38 -16.99
CA GLN A 7 16.51 -9.43 -17.71
C GLN A 7 15.86 -8.94 -19.03
N PRO A 8 15.27 -9.80 -19.87
CA PRO A 8 14.59 -9.34 -21.09
C PRO A 8 13.41 -8.40 -20.81
N ALA A 9 12.66 -8.64 -19.73
CA ALA A 9 11.55 -7.76 -19.33
C ALA A 9 12.07 -6.39 -18.88
N ILE A 10 13.16 -6.34 -18.12
CA ILE A 10 13.78 -5.08 -17.67
C ILE A 10 14.20 -4.24 -18.89
N GLU A 11 14.89 -4.84 -19.86
CA GLU A 11 15.33 -4.16 -21.08
C GLU A 11 14.15 -3.64 -21.91
N HIS A 12 13.11 -4.46 -22.09
CA HIS A 12 11.89 -4.06 -22.78
C HIS A 12 11.16 -2.92 -22.06
N CYS A 13 11.03 -2.99 -20.73
CA CYS A 13 10.42 -1.94 -19.92
C CYS A 13 11.17 -0.61 -20.02
N LEU A 14 12.51 -0.64 -20.07
CA LEU A 14 13.34 0.56 -20.27
C LEU A 14 13.09 1.21 -21.64
N GLN A 15 12.88 0.42 -22.70
CA GLN A 15 12.54 0.94 -24.02
C GLN A 15 11.17 1.62 -24.03
N ILE A 16 10.16 1.01 -23.38
CA ILE A 16 8.83 1.62 -23.21
C ILE A 16 8.95 2.95 -22.46
N ALA A 17 9.67 2.99 -21.35
CA ALA A 17 9.84 4.19 -20.54
C ALA A 17 10.51 5.33 -21.33
N ARG A 18 11.55 5.02 -22.11
CA ARG A 18 12.20 6.00 -23.01
C ARG A 18 11.23 6.52 -24.07
N SER A 19 10.46 5.63 -24.70
CA SER A 19 9.48 6.01 -25.73
C SER A 19 8.39 6.91 -25.16
N ALA A 20 7.85 6.58 -23.97
CA ALA A 20 6.91 7.44 -23.26
C ALA A 20 7.51 8.83 -22.98
N GLY A 21 8.78 8.88 -22.56
CA GLY A 21 9.51 10.13 -22.38
C GLY A 21 9.63 10.95 -23.66
N THR A 22 9.94 10.33 -24.80
CA THR A 22 10.00 11.03 -26.11
C THR A 22 8.64 11.58 -26.57
N LEU A 23 7.54 10.97 -26.10
CA LEU A 23 6.18 11.43 -26.36
C LEU A 23 5.71 12.51 -25.36
N GLY A 24 6.59 12.94 -24.44
CA GLY A 24 6.32 13.99 -23.46
C GLY A 24 5.76 13.52 -22.12
N TYR A 25 5.68 12.21 -21.86
CA TYR A 25 5.28 11.71 -20.55
C TYR A 25 6.40 11.95 -19.52
N PHE A 26 6.05 12.64 -18.42
CA PHE A 26 6.94 12.85 -17.29
C PHE A 26 6.27 12.37 -16.01
N GLY A 27 6.79 11.30 -15.43
CA GLY A 27 6.24 10.71 -14.21
C GLY A 27 6.62 9.25 -14.01
N PRO A 28 6.12 8.63 -12.93
CA PRO A 28 6.33 7.21 -12.66
C PRO A 28 5.60 6.34 -13.69
N LEU A 29 6.22 5.23 -14.09
CA LEU A 29 5.63 4.25 -14.99
C LEU A 29 5.74 2.86 -14.37
N GLY A 30 4.61 2.21 -14.13
CA GLY A 30 4.52 0.80 -13.77
C GLY A 30 4.32 -0.04 -15.01
N ILE A 31 5.10 -1.11 -15.19
CA ILE A 31 4.94 -2.03 -16.31
C ILE A 31 4.89 -3.44 -15.75
N ASP A 32 3.76 -4.10 -15.94
CA ASP A 32 3.52 -5.44 -15.41
C ASP A 32 4.06 -6.48 -16.40
N CYS A 33 4.85 -7.41 -15.87
CA CYS A 33 5.43 -8.52 -16.62
C CYS A 33 4.95 -9.83 -16.00
N MET A 34 4.80 -10.88 -16.82
CA MET A 34 4.29 -12.16 -16.33
C MET A 34 5.09 -13.32 -16.90
N VAL A 35 5.56 -14.21 -16.01
CA VAL A 35 6.04 -15.54 -16.40
C VAL A 35 4.88 -16.51 -16.25
N PHE A 36 4.53 -17.18 -17.33
CA PHE A 36 3.48 -18.20 -17.33
C PHE A 36 4.00 -19.49 -17.97
N ARG A 37 3.35 -20.61 -17.66
CA ARG A 37 3.66 -21.90 -18.27
C ARG A 37 2.91 -21.98 -19.59
N CYS A 38 3.63 -21.98 -20.71
CA CYS A 38 2.98 -22.09 -22.00
C CYS A 38 2.35 -23.48 -22.17
N PRO A 39 1.05 -23.57 -22.49
CA PRO A 39 0.36 -24.86 -22.64
C PRO A 39 0.98 -25.75 -23.73
N LYS A 40 1.50 -25.16 -24.81
CA LYS A 40 1.99 -25.90 -25.98
C LYS A 40 3.26 -26.70 -25.72
N HIS A 41 4.16 -26.19 -24.89
CA HIS A 41 5.49 -26.79 -24.68
C HIS A 41 5.86 -26.96 -23.20
N ASN A 42 4.92 -26.69 -22.29
CA ASN A 42 5.08 -26.86 -20.84
C ASN A 42 6.35 -26.19 -20.27
N ARG A 43 6.81 -25.10 -20.90
CA ARG A 43 8.00 -24.33 -20.48
C ARG A 43 7.59 -22.94 -20.00
N PRO A 44 8.35 -22.34 -19.07
CA PRO A 44 8.18 -20.94 -18.70
C PRO A 44 8.30 -20.05 -19.95
N TRP A 45 7.33 -19.16 -20.12
CA TRP A 45 7.33 -18.13 -21.14
C TRP A 45 7.16 -16.78 -20.46
N LEU A 46 7.96 -15.81 -20.87
CA LEU A 46 7.91 -14.45 -20.35
C LEU A 46 7.08 -13.57 -21.28
N ARG A 47 5.99 -13.01 -20.77
CA ARG A 47 5.31 -11.85 -21.35
C ARG A 47 6.03 -10.60 -20.87
N LEU A 48 6.72 -9.91 -21.79
CA LEU A 48 7.58 -8.77 -21.52
C LEU A 48 6.83 -7.51 -21.05
N SER A 49 5.56 -7.38 -21.44
CA SER A 49 4.65 -6.32 -20.99
C SER A 49 3.21 -6.83 -21.08
N HIS A 50 2.44 -6.64 -20.01
CA HIS A 50 1.04 -7.01 -19.90
C HIS A 50 0.15 -5.77 -19.72
N ASP A 51 0.55 -4.86 -18.85
CA ASP A 51 -0.16 -3.62 -18.53
C ASP A 51 0.83 -2.48 -18.24
N ILE A 52 0.43 -1.24 -18.55
CA ILE A 52 1.24 -0.02 -18.36
C ILE A 52 0.43 0.98 -17.54
N ASN A 53 0.94 1.31 -16.36
CA ASN A 53 0.32 2.21 -15.39
C ASN A 53 1.10 3.53 -15.32
N GLY A 54 0.50 4.64 -15.75
CA GLY A 54 1.05 6.01 -15.64
C GLY A 54 1.00 6.59 -14.21
N ARG A 55 1.36 5.79 -13.21
CA ARG A 55 1.31 6.13 -11.78
C ARG A 55 2.25 5.20 -11.00
N LEU A 56 2.52 5.53 -9.73
CA LEU A 56 3.18 4.61 -8.82
C LEU A 56 2.32 3.36 -8.63
N THR A 57 2.89 2.18 -8.86
CA THR A 57 2.22 0.90 -8.60
C THR A 57 2.24 0.58 -7.12
N MET A 58 1.36 -0.35 -6.71
CA MET A 58 1.30 -0.81 -5.32
C MET A 58 2.63 -1.40 -4.84
N GLY A 59 3.38 -2.08 -5.70
CA GLY A 59 4.72 -2.56 -5.35
C GLY A 59 5.68 -1.43 -4.99
N ARG A 60 5.69 -0.34 -5.76
CA ARG A 60 6.56 0.81 -5.45
C ARG A 60 6.12 1.56 -4.20
N ILE A 61 4.81 1.68 -3.96
CA ILE A 61 4.27 2.25 -2.73
C ILE A 61 4.68 1.38 -1.53
N ALA A 62 4.50 0.06 -1.61
CA ALA A 62 4.91 -0.87 -0.55
C ALA A 62 6.40 -0.77 -0.22
N LEU A 63 7.28 -0.71 -1.23
CA LEU A 63 8.72 -0.49 -1.02
C LEU A 63 9.01 0.85 -0.34
N SER A 64 8.29 1.91 -0.70
CA SER A 64 8.46 3.24 -0.09
C SER A 64 7.98 3.26 1.37
N LEU A 65 7.02 2.40 1.72
CA LEU A 65 6.51 2.22 3.07
C LEU A 65 7.37 1.30 3.93
N ARG A 66 8.24 0.46 3.34
CA ARG A 66 9.10 -0.50 4.07
C ARG A 66 9.99 0.15 5.12
N LYS A 67 10.39 1.41 4.92
CA LYS A 67 11.20 2.21 5.86
C LYS A 67 10.51 2.47 7.20
N PHE A 68 9.20 2.24 7.29
CA PHE A 68 8.44 2.40 8.51
C PHE A 68 8.30 1.11 9.32
N LEU A 69 8.88 0.00 8.86
CA LEU A 69 8.84 -1.30 9.52
C LEU A 69 10.21 -1.64 10.11
N GLU A 70 10.23 -2.15 11.33
CA GLU A 70 11.40 -2.77 11.96
C GLU A 70 11.61 -4.21 11.46
N PRO A 71 12.79 -4.82 11.68
CA PRO A 71 12.99 -6.24 11.43
C PRO A 71 11.96 -7.10 12.18
N GLY A 72 11.29 -8.01 11.46
CA GLY A 72 10.24 -8.87 12.02
C GLY A 72 8.83 -8.26 12.01
N GLU A 73 8.68 -6.97 11.71
CA GLU A 73 7.36 -6.36 11.56
C GLU A 73 6.74 -6.60 10.18
N THR A 74 5.41 -6.71 10.15
CA THR A 74 4.60 -6.70 8.93
C THR A 74 3.68 -5.49 8.93
N GLY A 75 3.42 -4.95 7.74
CA GLY A 75 2.52 -3.81 7.55
C GLY A 75 1.37 -4.10 6.60
N ALA A 76 0.19 -3.57 6.90
CA ALA A 76 -0.97 -3.52 6.02
C ALA A 76 -1.29 -2.06 5.67
N TRP A 77 -1.27 -1.71 4.39
CA TRP A 77 -1.67 -0.38 3.92
C TRP A 77 -3.15 -0.40 3.57
N ILE A 78 -3.94 0.41 4.28
CA ILE A 78 -5.40 0.37 4.27
C ILE A 78 -5.93 1.72 3.80
N HIS A 79 -6.93 1.70 2.92
CA HIS A 79 -7.79 2.84 2.62
C HIS A 79 -9.16 2.59 3.24
N ALA A 80 -9.59 3.47 4.15
CA ALA A 80 -10.85 3.30 4.89
C ALA A 80 -11.52 4.65 5.18
N GLU A 81 -12.79 4.61 5.55
CA GLU A 81 -13.44 5.75 6.18
C GLU A 81 -12.73 6.06 7.50
N ILE A 82 -12.40 7.32 7.67
CA ILE A 82 -11.86 7.84 8.91
C ILE A 82 -12.94 8.77 9.44
N GLU A 83 -13.79 8.27 10.34
CA GLU A 83 -14.71 9.15 11.05
C GLU A 83 -13.91 10.27 11.72
N SER A 84 -14.47 11.48 11.65
CA SER A 84 -13.93 12.67 12.28
C SER A 84 -13.73 12.39 13.77
N GLY A 85 -12.50 12.07 14.17
CA GLY A 85 -12.24 11.62 15.54
C GLY A 85 -10.93 10.83 15.72
N LEU A 86 -10.42 10.16 14.67
CA LEU A 86 -9.03 9.70 14.62
C LEU A 86 -8.12 10.93 14.44
N GLN A 87 -8.07 11.76 15.48
CA GLN A 87 -7.10 12.84 15.60
C GLN A 87 -5.75 12.26 16.01
N ASN A 88 -4.67 12.93 15.60
CA ASN A 88 -3.28 12.64 15.98
C ASN A 88 -2.97 12.62 17.50
N HIS A 89 -3.96 12.60 18.40
CA HIS A 89 -3.76 12.79 19.85
C HIS A 89 -4.48 11.82 20.78
N LYS A 90 -5.04 10.71 20.27
CA LYS A 90 -5.17 9.50 21.08
C LYS A 90 -4.27 8.49 20.41
N THR A 91 -3.19 8.12 21.09
CA THR A 91 -2.30 7.07 20.60
C THR A 91 -3.17 5.86 20.18
N PRO A 92 -2.82 5.17 19.08
CA PRO A 92 -3.50 3.96 18.64
C PRO A 92 -3.74 2.95 19.77
N ASP A 93 -2.96 3.02 20.85
CA ASP A 93 -3.07 2.26 22.11
C ASP A 93 -4.49 2.22 22.73
N GLN A 94 -5.36 3.21 22.48
CA GLN A 94 -6.73 3.21 23.01
C GLN A 94 -7.76 2.53 22.10
N ILE A 95 -7.49 2.40 20.80
CA ILE A 95 -8.42 1.80 19.83
C ILE A 95 -7.94 0.41 19.43
N PHE A 96 -6.63 0.19 19.40
CA PHE A 96 -5.99 -1.03 18.96
C PHE A 96 -5.22 -1.68 20.11
N PRO A 97 -5.10 -3.02 20.10
CA PRO A 97 -4.31 -3.74 21.11
C PRO A 97 -2.87 -3.23 21.18
N ALA A 98 -2.28 -3.29 22.37
CA ALA A 98 -0.84 -3.07 22.54
C ALA A 98 -0.04 -3.94 21.56
N GLY A 99 0.97 -3.34 20.92
CA GLY A 99 1.77 -3.98 19.87
C GLY A 99 1.29 -3.72 18.43
N VAL A 100 0.24 -2.90 18.25
CA VAL A 100 -0.17 -2.38 16.93
C VAL A 100 0.16 -0.89 16.83
N ARG A 101 0.83 -0.51 15.74
CA ARG A 101 1.16 0.89 15.42
C ARG A 101 0.44 1.33 14.15
N ILE A 102 -0.06 2.55 14.14
CA ILE A 102 -0.73 3.13 12.97
C ILE A 102 0.00 4.39 12.54
N ILE A 103 0.27 4.48 11.24
CA ILE A 103 0.89 5.64 10.61
C ILE A 103 -0.05 6.16 9.53
N ARG A 104 -0.56 7.38 9.69
CA ARG A 104 -1.31 8.05 8.61
C ARG A 104 -0.37 8.36 7.44
N THR A 105 -0.82 8.04 6.24
CA THR A 105 -0.08 8.27 4.98
C THR A 105 -0.82 9.23 4.04
N SER A 106 -1.95 9.78 4.48
CA SER A 106 -2.73 10.81 3.81
C SER A 106 -2.97 12.00 4.74
N PRO A 107 -3.18 13.22 4.20
CA PRO A 107 -3.55 14.39 5.01
C PRO A 107 -4.87 14.18 5.75
N GLU A 108 -5.01 14.83 6.91
CA GLU A 108 -6.27 14.83 7.67
C GLU A 108 -7.29 15.83 7.11
N ARG A 109 -6.80 16.87 6.43
CA ARG A 109 -7.60 17.95 5.87
C ARG A 109 -7.17 18.27 4.44
N ILE A 110 -8.14 18.62 3.61
CA ILE A 110 -7.95 19.18 2.27
C ILE A 110 -8.78 20.46 2.21
N ALA A 111 -8.15 21.59 1.84
CA ALA A 111 -8.78 22.91 1.83
C ALA A 111 -9.50 23.25 3.16
N GLY A 112 -8.88 22.93 4.30
CA GLY A 112 -9.40 23.20 5.64
C GLY A 112 -10.49 22.25 6.15
N LYS A 113 -11.06 21.39 5.27
CA LYS A 113 -12.10 20.42 5.61
C LYS A 113 -11.50 19.06 5.94
N PHE A 114 -12.06 18.37 6.93
CA PHE A 114 -11.66 16.99 7.25
C PHE A 114 -11.97 16.04 6.10
N VAL A 115 -11.03 15.15 5.80
CA VAL A 115 -11.25 14.08 4.82
C VAL A 115 -12.07 12.96 5.48
N ARG A 116 -13.09 12.47 4.76
CA ARG A 116 -13.91 11.34 5.21
C ARG A 116 -13.19 10.00 5.06
N THR A 117 -12.29 9.89 4.09
CA THR A 117 -11.48 8.69 3.85
C THR A 117 -10.00 9.06 3.86
N GLY A 118 -9.16 8.10 4.22
CA GLY A 118 -7.73 8.29 4.17
C GLY A 118 -6.98 6.97 4.13
N THR A 119 -5.66 7.06 3.96
CA THR A 119 -4.78 5.91 3.90
C THR A 119 -3.89 5.83 5.13
N MET A 120 -3.73 4.63 5.67
CA MET A 120 -2.91 4.38 6.85
C MET A 120 -2.11 3.09 6.69
N LEU A 121 -0.94 3.05 7.29
CA LEU A 121 -0.13 1.85 7.45
C LEU A 121 -0.34 1.33 8.87
N VAL A 122 -0.91 0.13 8.99
CA VAL A 122 -1.06 -0.60 10.26
C VAL A 122 0.10 -1.58 10.36
N VAL A 123 0.82 -1.56 11.47
CA VAL A 123 2.08 -2.29 11.66
C VAL A 123 2.01 -3.12 12.94
N SER A 124 2.52 -4.35 12.88
CA SER A 124 2.69 -5.22 14.05
C SER A 124 3.74 -6.29 13.76
N ALA A 125 4.48 -6.72 14.79
CA ALA A 125 5.31 -7.92 14.76
C ALA A 125 4.48 -9.21 14.92
N ASN A 126 3.24 -9.10 15.41
CA ASN A 126 2.30 -10.21 15.54
C ASN A 126 1.24 -10.14 14.43
N SER A 127 1.22 -11.14 13.56
CA SER A 127 0.31 -11.22 12.42
C SER A 127 -1.16 -11.32 12.82
N ASP A 128 -1.48 -11.89 13.98
CA ASP A 128 -2.86 -12.03 14.43
C ASP A 128 -3.41 -10.73 15.01
N LEU A 129 -2.57 -9.95 15.70
CA LEU A 129 -2.91 -8.58 16.09
C LEU A 129 -3.11 -7.69 14.85
N LEU A 130 -2.29 -7.84 13.82
CA LEU A 130 -2.45 -7.12 12.56
C LEU A 130 -3.79 -7.45 11.88
N LYS A 131 -4.16 -8.73 11.82
CA LYS A 131 -5.47 -9.17 11.28
C LYS A 131 -6.63 -8.65 12.12
N ALA A 132 -6.51 -8.65 13.45
CA ALA A 132 -7.54 -8.11 14.34
C ALA A 132 -7.76 -6.61 14.09
N ALA A 133 -6.67 -5.83 14.03
CA ALA A 133 -6.72 -4.40 13.73
C ALA A 133 -7.32 -4.13 12.34
N TYR A 134 -6.91 -4.91 11.33
CA TYR A 134 -7.48 -4.84 9.97
C TYR A 134 -9.00 -5.09 9.96
N ARG A 135 -9.47 -6.13 10.65
CA ARG A 135 -10.90 -6.43 10.78
C ARG A 135 -11.66 -5.34 11.52
N GLN A 136 -11.07 -4.75 12.55
CA GLN A 136 -11.69 -3.65 13.29
C GLN A 136 -11.85 -2.40 12.41
N ILE A 137 -10.84 -2.07 11.60
CA ILE A 137 -10.86 -0.92 10.68
C ILE A 137 -11.86 -1.13 9.53
N LEU A 138 -11.98 -2.35 9.00
CA LEU A 138 -12.88 -2.64 7.88
C LEU A 138 -14.31 -3.03 8.31
N GLY A 139 -14.47 -3.61 9.50
CA GLY A 139 -15.73 -4.10 10.04
C GLY A 139 -16.55 -3.03 10.77
N HIS A 140 -15.93 -1.91 11.14
CA HIS A 140 -16.60 -0.78 11.78
C HIS A 140 -16.33 0.51 11.00
N ARG A 141 -17.36 1.38 10.90
CA ARG A 141 -17.11 2.82 11.01
C ARG A 141 -16.39 2.99 12.34
N VAL A 142 -15.13 3.39 12.36
CA VAL A 142 -14.36 3.52 13.60
C VAL A 142 -14.99 4.65 14.43
N THR A 143 -16.01 4.32 15.22
CA THR A 143 -16.68 5.23 16.14
C THR A 143 -15.77 5.47 17.32
N VAL A 144 -15.25 6.69 17.41
CA VAL A 144 -14.57 7.16 18.61
C VAL A 144 -15.63 7.29 19.71
N PRO A 145 -15.43 6.69 20.89
CA PRO A 145 -16.32 6.94 22.02
C PRO A 145 -16.32 8.44 22.29
N GLN A 146 -17.50 9.07 22.26
CA GLN A 146 -17.65 10.45 22.72
C GLN A 146 -17.25 10.48 24.19
N THR A 147 -16.10 11.09 24.49
CA THR A 147 -15.76 11.49 25.85
C THR A 147 -16.67 12.66 26.23
N SER A 148 -17.84 12.35 26.76
CA SER A 148 -18.67 13.25 27.54
C SER A 148 -19.64 12.42 28.39
N GLU A 149 -19.16 11.98 29.55
CA GLU A 149 -19.95 11.73 30.78
C GLU A 149 -18.97 11.39 31.92
N LEU A 150 -18.05 12.33 32.18
CA LEU A 150 -17.39 12.51 33.47
C LEU A 150 -17.40 14.02 33.75
N ALA A 151 -18.59 14.50 34.11
CA ALA A 151 -18.84 15.68 34.92
C ALA A 151 -20.21 15.51 35.55
#